data_AF-A0A965L6J6-F1
#
_entry.id   AF-A0A965L6J6-F1
#
_cell.length_a   1.000
_cell.length_b   1.000
_cell.length_c   1.000
_cell.angle_alpha   90.00
_cell.angle_beta   90.00
_cell.angle_gamma   90.00
#
_symmetry.space_group_name_H-M   'P 1'
#
loop_
_entity.id
_entity.type
_entity.pdbx_description
1 polymer ?
#
loop_
_entity_poly.entity_id
_entity_poly.type
_entity_poly.pdbx_seq_one_letter_code
_entity_poly.pdbx_strand_id
1 'polypeptide(L)'
;MKKLLLVLASLSAFAQTEFRLSQRNPDVGYQYIAGYSGSNLIYLCKAASIQPVSPAISVASATNASPTVLTVSGGHGFDVSSKPNISVSGGTGNWVAINGARTATIISSTTLSIPVDATAFGALTGTIVFTTRAPRTTSSIWSVQFFVYSGSNMIWSGWSTGVPSSTTTCTTSPTQYQ
;
A
#
# COMPACT_ATOMS: atom_id res chain seq x y z
N MET A 1 -4.64 52.02 -60.65
CA MET A 1 -3.81 50.88 -60.22
C MET A 1 -3.63 50.94 -58.71
N LYS A 2 -4.46 50.21 -57.94
CA LYS A 2 -4.34 50.10 -56.48
C LYS A 2 -4.06 48.63 -56.15
N LYS A 3 -2.94 48.41 -55.47
CA LYS A 3 -2.34 47.11 -55.17
C LYS A 3 -3.22 46.34 -54.18
N LEU A 4 -3.58 45.11 -54.54
CA LEU A 4 -4.24 44.13 -53.67
C LEU A 4 -3.17 43.51 -52.76
N LEU A 5 -3.25 43.78 -51.45
CA LEU A 5 -2.36 43.22 -50.44
C LEU A 5 -3.00 41.93 -49.90
N LEU A 6 -2.42 40.78 -50.24
CA LEU A 6 -2.86 39.46 -49.79
C LEU A 6 -2.29 39.20 -48.38
N VAL A 7 -3.14 39.20 -47.35
CA VAL A 7 -2.75 38.84 -45.97
C VAL A 7 -2.94 37.33 -45.80
N LEU A 8 -1.84 36.59 -45.71
CA LEU A 8 -1.86 35.19 -45.29
C LEU A 8 -2.22 35.13 -43.80
N ALA A 9 -3.41 34.63 -43.48
CA ALA A 9 -3.79 34.26 -42.13
C ALA A 9 -3.21 32.88 -41.79
N SER A 10 -2.27 32.82 -40.84
CA SER A 10 -1.74 31.58 -40.30
C SER A 10 -2.76 30.92 -39.35
N LEU A 11 -3.32 29.78 -39.75
CA LEU A 11 -4.04 28.88 -38.84
C LEU A 11 -3.02 28.28 -37.84
N SER A 12 -2.94 28.85 -36.65
CA SER A 12 -2.23 28.23 -35.53
C SER A 12 -3.20 27.24 -34.86
N ALA A 13 -3.18 25.99 -35.30
CA ALA A 13 -3.85 24.91 -34.59
C ALA A 13 -3.10 24.68 -33.26
N PHE A 14 -3.61 25.26 -32.17
CA PHE A 14 -3.21 24.83 -30.84
C PHE A 14 -3.74 23.42 -30.63
N ALA A 15 -2.86 22.44 -30.80
CA ALA A 15 -3.02 21.13 -30.20
C ALA A 15 -3.04 21.33 -28.68
N GLN A 16 -4.23 21.51 -28.10
CA GLN A 16 -4.39 21.46 -26.66
C GLN A 16 -4.12 20.01 -26.25
N THR A 17 -2.96 19.79 -25.62
CA THR A 17 -2.65 18.57 -24.89
C THR A 17 -3.82 18.28 -23.95
N GLU A 18 -4.34 17.05 -23.99
CA GLU A 18 -5.53 16.62 -23.26
C GLU A 18 -5.64 17.30 -21.89
N PHE A 19 -6.59 18.21 -21.75
CA PHE A 19 -7.01 18.67 -20.45
C PHE A 19 -7.65 17.46 -19.76
N ARG A 20 -6.91 16.81 -18.87
CA ARG A 20 -7.43 15.74 -18.02
C ARG A 20 -8.36 16.37 -16.99
N LEU A 21 -9.58 16.69 -17.40
CA LEU A 21 -10.73 16.84 -16.51
C LEU A 21 -10.83 15.54 -15.72
N SER A 22 -10.34 15.58 -14.47
CA SER A 22 -10.64 14.65 -13.39
C SER A 22 -11.04 13.28 -13.92
N GLN A 23 -10.06 12.46 -14.33
CA GLN A 23 -10.29 11.03 -14.49
C GLN A 23 -11.00 10.59 -13.22
N ARG A 24 -12.28 10.21 -13.36
CA ARG A 24 -13.10 9.58 -12.32
C ARG A 24 -12.14 8.75 -11.48
N ASN A 25 -11.90 9.19 -10.24
CA ASN A 25 -11.01 8.48 -9.34
C ASN A 25 -11.45 7.03 -9.43
N PRO A 26 -10.61 6.09 -9.91
CA PRO A 26 -11.07 4.73 -10.10
C PRO A 26 -11.68 4.28 -8.77
N ASP A 27 -12.77 3.50 -8.81
CA ASP A 27 -13.51 3.02 -7.62
C ASP A 27 -12.65 2.02 -6.82
N VAL A 28 -11.39 2.34 -6.58
CA VAL A 28 -10.46 1.64 -5.72
C VAL A 28 -10.51 2.34 -4.38
N GLY A 29 -10.91 1.59 -3.35
CA GLY A 29 -10.65 1.99 -1.98
C GLY A 29 -9.16 2.31 -1.82
N TYR A 30 -8.81 3.28 -0.99
CA TYR A 30 -7.43 3.62 -0.69
C TYR A 30 -7.09 3.18 0.74
N GLN A 31 -5.86 2.68 0.91
CA GLN A 31 -5.28 2.51 2.23
C GLN A 31 -4.54 3.80 2.59
N TYR A 32 -4.76 4.23 3.83
CA TYR A 32 -4.08 5.37 4.42
C TYR A 32 -3.25 4.90 5.61
N ILE A 33 -2.03 5.39 5.71
CA ILE A 33 -1.17 5.22 6.89
C ILE A 33 -0.78 6.61 7.34
N ALA A 34 -1.12 6.95 8.57
CA ALA A 34 -0.87 8.26 9.15
C ALA A 34 0.18 8.13 10.26
N GLY A 35 1.19 9.01 10.25
CA GLY A 35 2.13 9.14 11.35
C GLY A 35 1.91 10.43 12.11
N TYR A 36 2.02 10.36 13.44
CA TYR A 36 1.77 11.49 14.33
C TYR A 36 2.99 11.79 15.19
N SER A 37 3.18 13.07 15.52
CA SER A 37 4.05 13.55 16.59
C SER A 37 3.19 14.32 17.59
N GLY A 38 2.95 13.73 18.77
CA GLY A 38 1.89 14.20 19.66
C GLY A 38 0.53 14.15 18.97
N SER A 39 -0.19 15.27 18.95
CA SER A 39 -1.49 15.41 18.26
C SER A 39 -1.38 15.83 16.79
N ASN A 40 -0.17 16.13 16.29
CA ASN A 40 0.04 16.62 14.94
C ASN A 40 0.28 15.47 13.96
N LEU A 41 -0.49 15.42 12.87
CA LEU A 41 -0.26 14.52 11.75
C LEU A 41 0.99 14.97 11.00
N ILE A 42 2.10 14.22 11.03
CA ILE A 42 3.37 14.63 10.39
C ILE A 42 3.55 14.04 8.99
N TYR A 43 2.89 12.93 8.69
CA TYR A 43 2.84 12.39 7.33
C TYR A 43 1.57 11.56 7.08
N LEU A 44 1.18 11.48 5.82
CA LEU A 44 0.11 10.63 5.32
C LEU A 44 0.61 9.88 4.08
N CYS A 45 0.65 8.55 4.17
CA CYS A 45 0.83 7.68 3.02
C CYS A 45 -0.52 7.28 2.45
N LYS A 46 -0.63 7.29 1.12
CA LYS A 46 -1.82 6.87 0.38
C LYS A 46 -1.43 5.90 -0.73
N ALA A 47 -2.09 4.75 -0.80
CA ALA A 47 -1.97 3.79 -1.89
C ALA A 47 -3.34 3.17 -2.23
N ALA A 48 -3.55 2.74 -3.46
CA ALA A 48 -4.75 1.98 -3.82
C ALA A 48 -4.81 0.68 -3.01
N SER A 49 -5.94 0.33 -2.41
CA SER A 49 -6.07 -0.88 -1.56
C SER A 49 -5.92 -2.18 -2.33
N ILE A 50 -5.95 -2.09 -3.66
CA ILE A 50 -5.85 -3.19 -4.57
C ILE A 50 -4.65 -2.93 -5.49
N GLN A 51 -3.58 -3.65 -5.25
CA GLN A 51 -2.36 -3.64 -6.04
C GLN A 51 -2.37 -4.75 -7.10
N PRO A 52 -1.49 -4.66 -8.12
CA PRO A 52 -1.05 -5.85 -8.84
C PRO A 52 -0.61 -6.92 -7.83
N VAL A 53 -0.86 -8.19 -8.15
CA VAL A 53 -0.55 -9.30 -7.24
C VAL A 53 0.93 -9.23 -6.84
N SER A 54 1.20 -9.21 -5.53
CA SER A 54 2.56 -9.20 -5.00
C SER A 54 3.16 -10.61 -5.00
N PRO A 55 4.51 -10.74 -5.04
CA PRO A 55 5.18 -12.02 -4.89
C PRO A 55 4.70 -12.76 -3.63
N ALA A 56 4.65 -14.08 -3.72
CA ALA A 56 4.29 -14.93 -2.59
C ALA A 56 5.28 -14.75 -1.43
N ILE A 57 4.77 -14.71 -0.21
CA ILE A 57 5.54 -14.62 1.02
C ILE A 57 5.53 -15.99 1.69
N SER A 58 6.72 -16.52 1.97
CA SER A 58 6.87 -17.81 2.65
C SER A 58 6.62 -17.69 4.16
N VAL A 59 5.86 -18.62 4.70
CA VAL A 59 5.63 -18.78 6.14
C VAL A 59 6.69 -19.73 6.68
N ALA A 60 7.43 -19.26 7.69
CA ALA A 60 8.49 -20.01 8.36
C ALA A 60 7.95 -20.95 9.44
N SER A 61 6.89 -20.53 10.15
CA SER A 61 6.26 -21.34 11.19
C SER A 61 4.81 -20.91 11.45
N ALA A 62 4.05 -21.79 12.10
CA ALA A 62 2.67 -21.54 12.49
C ALA A 62 2.40 -22.15 13.88
N THR A 63 1.58 -21.48 14.70
CA THR A 63 1.24 -21.94 16.05
C THR A 63 0.05 -22.91 16.04
N ASN A 64 0.07 -23.92 16.91
CA ASN A 64 -1.11 -24.76 17.19
C ASN A 64 -2.07 -24.04 18.15
N ALA A 65 -2.76 -23.00 17.66
CA ALA A 65 -3.65 -22.16 18.44
C ALA A 65 -4.87 -21.70 17.61
N SER A 66 -5.84 -21.09 18.29
CA SER A 66 -7.02 -20.46 17.70
C SER A 66 -7.15 -19.02 18.23
N PRO A 67 -6.90 -17.98 17.39
CA PRO A 67 -6.47 -18.05 15.99
C PRO A 67 -5.02 -18.52 15.82
N THR A 68 -4.74 -19.15 14.68
CA THR A 68 -3.37 -19.51 14.26
C THR A 68 -2.55 -18.26 13.98
N VAL A 69 -1.34 -18.16 14.53
CA VAL A 69 -0.33 -17.14 14.22
C VAL A 69 0.69 -17.72 13.25
N LEU A 70 0.93 -16.99 12.15
CA LEU A 70 1.93 -17.29 11.13
C LEU A 70 3.14 -16.36 11.31
N THR A 71 4.34 -16.93 11.26
CA THR A 71 5.61 -16.19 11.29
C THR A 71 6.27 -16.22 9.92
N VAL A 72 6.76 -15.08 9.44
CA VAL A 72 7.51 -14.94 8.18
C VAL A 72 8.93 -14.44 8.46
N SER A 73 9.93 -14.95 7.73
CA SER A 73 11.35 -14.68 8.01
C SER A 73 11.83 -13.30 7.54
N GLY A 74 11.32 -12.79 6.42
CA GLY A 74 11.74 -11.52 5.81
C GLY A 74 10.84 -10.31 6.12
N GLY A 75 9.83 -10.50 6.97
CA GLY A 75 8.77 -9.52 7.19
C GLY A 75 7.76 -9.43 6.06
N HIS A 76 6.49 -9.19 6.40
CA HIS A 76 5.42 -9.14 5.40
C HIS A 76 5.22 -7.74 4.79
N GLY A 77 5.75 -6.68 5.42
CA GLY A 77 5.64 -5.31 4.91
C GLY A 77 4.25 -4.67 5.06
N PHE A 78 3.24 -5.38 5.58
CA PHE A 78 1.99 -4.73 6.01
C PHE A 78 2.17 -3.81 7.21
N ASP A 79 1.34 -2.77 7.26
CA ASP A 79 1.18 -1.92 8.43
C ASP A 79 0.39 -2.66 9.53
N VAL A 80 0.74 -2.44 10.80
CA VAL A 80 0.12 -3.12 11.95
C VAL A 80 -1.36 -2.81 12.12
N SER A 81 -1.84 -1.66 11.62
CA SER A 81 -3.26 -1.30 11.65
C SER A 81 -4.07 -1.91 10.50
N SER A 82 -3.39 -2.53 9.52
CA SER A 82 -4.05 -3.10 8.34
C SER A 82 -4.65 -4.48 8.60
N LYS A 83 -5.65 -4.86 7.79
CA LYS A 83 -6.31 -6.17 7.81
C LYS A 83 -6.36 -6.76 6.40
N PRO A 84 -5.22 -7.20 5.84
CA PRO A 84 -5.15 -7.64 4.46
C PRO A 84 -5.89 -8.96 4.26
N ASN A 85 -6.58 -9.09 3.13
CA ASN A 85 -7.06 -10.39 2.65
C ASN A 85 -5.89 -11.09 1.93
N ILE A 86 -5.49 -12.26 2.44
CA ILE A 86 -4.40 -13.07 1.93
C ILE A 86 -4.95 -14.38 1.37
N SER A 87 -4.35 -14.89 0.30
CA SER A 87 -4.63 -16.24 -0.21
C SER A 87 -3.49 -17.16 0.21
N VAL A 88 -3.77 -18.10 1.10
CA VAL A 88 -2.81 -19.05 1.67
C VAL A 88 -2.83 -20.34 0.85
N SER A 89 -1.66 -20.91 0.58
CA SER A 89 -1.52 -22.21 -0.10
C SER A 89 -0.32 -23.00 0.44
N GLY A 90 -0.23 -24.28 0.08
CA GLY A 90 0.91 -25.14 0.38
C GLY A 90 0.82 -25.92 1.70
N GLY A 91 -0.25 -25.74 2.48
CA GLY A 91 -0.53 -26.57 3.64
C GLY A 91 -0.93 -28.00 3.23
N THR A 92 -0.38 -29.01 3.91
CA THR A 92 -0.65 -30.44 3.66
C THR A 92 -1.04 -31.16 4.95
N GLY A 93 -1.54 -32.40 4.88
CA GLY A 93 -1.98 -33.14 6.07
C GLY A 93 -3.07 -32.40 6.87
N ASN A 94 -2.90 -32.32 8.19
CA ASN A 94 -3.83 -31.56 9.05
C ASN A 94 -3.83 -30.05 8.74
N TRP A 95 -2.78 -29.54 8.10
CA TRP A 95 -2.66 -28.13 7.71
C TRP A 95 -3.40 -27.78 6.42
N VAL A 96 -4.04 -28.74 5.73
CA VAL A 96 -4.83 -28.44 4.51
C VAL A 96 -5.91 -27.38 4.77
N ALA A 97 -6.50 -27.36 5.97
CA ALA A 97 -7.54 -26.41 6.35
C ALA A 97 -7.07 -24.94 6.35
N ILE A 98 -5.76 -24.68 6.39
CA ILE A 98 -5.23 -23.31 6.35
C ILE A 98 -5.37 -22.68 4.96
N ASN A 99 -5.38 -23.50 3.90
CA ASN A 99 -5.41 -23.06 2.52
C ASN A 99 -6.69 -22.25 2.23
N GLY A 100 -6.59 -21.29 1.31
CA GLY A 100 -7.69 -20.43 0.88
C GLY A 100 -7.53 -18.96 1.30
N ALA A 101 -8.57 -18.17 1.02
CA ALA A 101 -8.60 -16.75 1.33
C ALA A 101 -8.89 -16.51 2.82
N ARG A 102 -8.10 -15.65 3.46
CA ARG A 102 -8.17 -15.33 4.89
C ARG A 102 -7.97 -13.84 5.12
N THR A 103 -8.78 -13.23 5.98
CA THR A 103 -8.49 -11.89 6.50
C THR A 103 -7.48 -12.03 7.63
N ALA A 104 -6.28 -11.51 7.44
CA ALA A 104 -5.23 -11.53 8.45
C ALA A 104 -5.35 -10.35 9.41
N THR A 105 -4.97 -10.57 10.67
CA THR A 105 -4.70 -9.50 11.64
C THR A 105 -3.20 -9.40 11.84
N ILE A 106 -2.64 -8.23 11.58
CA ILE A 106 -1.19 -8.00 11.71
C ILE A 106 -0.83 -7.82 13.19
N ILE A 107 0.15 -8.59 13.67
CA ILE A 107 0.59 -8.55 15.08
C ILE A 107 1.92 -7.78 15.20
N SER A 108 2.85 -8.03 14.29
CA SER A 108 4.15 -7.37 14.26
C SER A 108 4.63 -7.22 12.81
N SER A 109 5.90 -6.89 12.57
CA SER A 109 6.47 -6.86 11.22
C SER A 109 6.67 -8.26 10.60
N THR A 110 6.71 -9.31 11.44
CA THR A 110 7.00 -10.69 11.04
C THR A 110 5.91 -11.69 11.42
N THR A 111 4.85 -11.26 12.09
CA THR A 111 3.78 -12.15 12.55
C THR A 111 2.40 -11.61 12.25
N LEU A 112 1.51 -12.49 11.79
CA LEU A 112 0.09 -12.21 11.54
C LEU A 112 -0.77 -13.38 12.01
N SER A 113 -1.99 -13.14 12.47
CA SER A 113 -2.95 -14.20 12.78
C SER A 113 -4.03 -14.32 11.71
N ILE A 114 -4.57 -15.54 11.57
CA ILE A 114 -5.70 -15.86 10.71
C ILE A 114 -6.76 -16.64 11.50
N PRO A 115 -8.05 -16.53 11.15
CA PRO A 115 -9.13 -17.21 11.86
C PRO A 115 -9.21 -18.70 11.48
N VAL A 116 -8.15 -19.44 11.79
CA VAL A 116 -8.05 -20.88 11.66
C VAL A 116 -7.76 -21.44 13.05
N ASP A 117 -8.50 -22.46 13.44
CA ASP A 117 -8.21 -23.24 14.64
C ASP A 117 -7.24 -24.36 14.27
N ALA A 118 -5.99 -24.24 14.74
CA ALA A 118 -4.93 -25.23 14.53
C ALA A 118 -4.55 -25.97 15.81
N THR A 119 -5.39 -25.92 16.85
CA THR A 119 -5.07 -26.52 18.17
C THR A 119 -4.69 -28.01 18.10
N ALA A 120 -5.23 -28.74 17.12
CA ALA A 120 -4.97 -30.17 16.90
C ALA A 120 -4.06 -30.48 15.68
N PHE A 121 -3.44 -29.49 15.04
CA PHE A 121 -2.77 -29.72 13.74
C PHE A 121 -1.40 -30.39 13.88
N GLY A 122 -0.70 -30.19 15.00
CA GLY A 122 0.61 -30.79 15.27
C GLY A 122 1.75 -30.02 14.59
N ALA A 123 2.82 -30.72 14.19
CA ALA A 123 3.93 -30.06 13.50
C ALA A 123 3.47 -29.48 12.15
N LEU A 124 4.00 -28.32 11.77
CA LEU A 124 3.73 -27.70 10.48
C LEU A 124 4.17 -28.62 9.33
N THR A 125 3.24 -28.95 8.43
CA THR A 125 3.51 -29.77 7.24
C THR A 125 3.17 -29.02 5.95
N GLY A 126 4.05 -29.16 4.96
CA GLY A 126 3.97 -28.44 3.69
C GLY A 126 4.78 -27.14 3.68
N THR A 127 4.88 -26.52 2.51
CA THR A 127 5.57 -25.24 2.31
C THR A 127 4.53 -24.14 2.16
N ILE A 128 4.12 -23.57 3.29
CA ILE A 128 3.07 -22.56 3.28
C ILE A 128 3.59 -21.25 2.71
N VAL A 129 2.84 -20.72 1.75
CA VAL A 129 3.03 -19.37 1.22
C VAL A 129 1.70 -18.63 1.24
N PHE A 130 1.75 -17.31 1.21
CA PHE A 130 0.56 -16.51 0.92
C PHE A 130 0.81 -15.41 -0.09
N THR A 131 -0.22 -15.07 -0.85
CA THR A 131 -0.23 -13.94 -1.79
C THR A 131 -1.29 -12.93 -1.38
N THR A 132 -1.14 -11.68 -1.82
CA THR A 132 -2.16 -10.65 -1.59
C THR A 132 -2.07 -9.56 -2.65
N ARG A 133 -3.11 -8.72 -2.66
CA ARG A 133 -3.17 -7.46 -3.39
C ARG A 133 -3.16 -6.26 -2.44
N ALA A 134 -3.06 -6.48 -1.12
CA ALA A 134 -2.98 -5.39 -0.17
C ALA A 134 -1.64 -4.63 -0.32
N PRO A 135 -1.64 -3.30 -0.16
CA PRO A 135 -0.42 -2.50 -0.13
C PRO A 135 0.57 -2.96 0.92
N ARG A 136 1.85 -3.05 0.52
CA ARG A 136 2.97 -3.26 1.44
C ARG A 136 3.69 -1.93 1.60
N THR A 137 3.96 -1.53 2.83
CA THR A 137 4.72 -0.32 3.17
C THR A 137 6.07 -0.27 2.46
N THR A 138 6.70 -1.43 2.27
CA THR A 138 8.00 -1.61 1.59
C THR A 138 7.94 -1.48 0.07
N SER A 139 6.75 -1.48 -0.55
CA SER A 139 6.62 -1.36 -2.00
C SER A 139 6.59 0.11 -2.43
N SER A 140 7.22 0.44 -3.55
CA SER A 140 7.21 1.78 -4.15
C SER A 140 5.89 2.05 -4.88
N ILE A 141 4.80 2.13 -4.11
CA ILE A 141 3.40 2.30 -4.59
C ILE A 141 2.66 3.40 -3.84
N TRP A 142 3.32 4.04 -2.87
CA TRP A 142 2.70 5.04 -2.01
C TRP A 142 2.97 6.44 -2.55
N SER A 143 1.98 7.29 -2.38
CA SER A 143 2.12 8.74 -2.37
C SER A 143 2.19 9.20 -0.93
N VAL A 144 3.26 9.92 -0.58
CA VAL A 144 3.52 10.36 0.79
C VAL A 144 3.44 11.88 0.82
N GLN A 145 2.55 12.39 1.67
CA GLN A 145 2.42 13.81 1.98
C GLN A 145 2.98 14.07 3.37
N PHE A 146 3.69 15.18 3.52
CA PHE A 146 4.28 15.65 4.76
C PHE A 146 3.58 16.92 5.24
N PHE A 147 3.60 17.12 6.56
CA PHE A 147 3.01 18.27 7.21
C PHE A 147 3.97 18.80 8.27
N VAL A 148 4.25 20.10 8.24
CA VAL A 148 5.15 20.78 9.18
C VAL A 148 4.35 21.78 9.99
N TYR A 149 4.65 21.84 11.29
CA TYR A 149 3.91 22.63 12.28
C TYR A 149 4.82 23.62 13.00
N SER A 150 4.24 24.75 13.40
CA SER A 150 4.77 25.64 14.44
C SER A 150 3.74 25.69 15.56
N GLY A 151 4.04 25.01 16.67
CA GLY A 151 3.06 24.72 17.72
C GLY A 151 1.90 23.87 17.18
N SER A 152 0.67 24.35 17.34
CA SER A 152 -0.55 23.70 16.84
C SER A 152 -0.92 24.09 15.41
N ASN A 153 -0.21 25.04 14.80
CA ASN A 153 -0.55 25.54 13.47
C ASN A 153 0.28 24.81 12.41
N MET A 154 -0.40 24.23 11.41
CA MET A 154 0.27 23.71 10.22
C MET A 154 0.80 24.88 9.38
N ILE A 155 2.11 24.93 9.19
CA ILE A 155 2.78 26.01 8.43
C ILE A 155 3.13 25.58 7.01
N TRP A 156 3.18 24.27 6.74
CA TRP A 156 3.48 23.76 5.41
C TRP A 156 2.95 22.34 5.23
N SER A 157 2.61 22.01 3.97
CA SER A 157 2.42 20.63 3.54
C SER A 157 2.95 20.44 2.12
N GLY A 158 3.42 19.24 1.81
CA GLY A 158 3.94 18.93 0.49
C GLY A 158 4.13 17.44 0.26
N TRP A 159 4.33 17.06 -1.00
CA TRP A 159 4.55 15.67 -1.39
C TRP A 159 6.04 15.31 -1.32
N SER A 160 6.35 14.05 -0.99
CA SER A 160 7.73 13.56 -0.85
C SER A 160 8.56 13.68 -2.12
N THR A 161 7.92 13.64 -3.30
CA THR A 161 8.57 13.80 -4.60
C THR A 161 8.26 15.16 -5.24
N GLY A 162 7.71 16.11 -4.48
CA GLY A 162 7.21 17.39 -4.97
C GLY A 162 5.89 17.30 -5.74
N VAL A 163 5.46 16.11 -6.13
CA VAL A 163 4.18 15.81 -6.79
C VAL A 163 3.51 14.59 -6.17
N PRO A 164 2.19 14.40 -6.31
CA PRO A 164 1.57 13.12 -5.95
C PRO A 164 2.08 12.03 -6.90
N SER A 165 3.00 11.17 -6.44
CA SER A 165 3.49 10.01 -7.19
C SER A 165 3.36 8.72 -6.39
N SER A 166 3.07 7.61 -7.05
CA SER A 166 2.99 6.27 -6.42
C SER A 166 4.32 5.55 -6.54
N THR A 167 5.42 6.23 -6.22
CA THR A 167 6.80 5.73 -6.45
C THR A 167 7.62 5.67 -5.16
N THR A 168 6.98 5.92 -4.02
CA THR A 168 7.64 5.95 -2.72
C THR A 168 7.17 4.81 -1.82
N THR A 169 8.00 4.46 -0.84
CA THR A 169 7.65 3.52 0.23
C THR A 169 7.05 4.27 1.42
N CYS A 170 6.31 3.56 2.26
CA CYS A 170 5.81 4.06 3.54
C CYS A 170 6.55 3.40 4.72
N THR A 171 7.87 3.20 4.60
CA THR A 171 8.70 2.47 5.58
C THR A 171 9.39 3.36 6.61
N THR A 172 9.43 4.67 6.39
CA THR A 172 10.19 5.60 7.22
C THR A 172 9.34 6.80 7.61
N SER A 173 9.31 7.11 8.91
CA SER A 173 9.07 8.48 9.34
C SER A 173 10.12 9.35 8.65
N PRO A 174 9.73 10.38 7.89
CA PRO A 174 10.67 11.22 7.17
C PRO A 174 11.57 11.96 8.15
N THR A 175 12.84 11.58 8.23
CA THR A 175 13.88 12.37 8.90
C THR A 175 14.29 13.59 8.08
N GLN A 176 13.68 13.83 6.91
CA GLN A 176 14.19 14.76 5.90
C GLN A 176 13.63 16.20 5.94
N TYR A 177 12.76 16.54 6.90
CA TYR A 177 12.24 17.91 7.03
C TYR A 177 12.31 18.47 8.46
N GLN A 178 13.32 18.05 9.24
CA GLN A 178 13.72 18.74 10.47
C GLN A 178 14.81 19.76 10.18
#